data_AF-A0A8I1RLB7-F1
#
_entry.id   AF-A0A8I1RLB7-F1
#
_cell.length_a   1.000
_cell.length_b   1.000
_cell.length_c   1.000
_cell.angle_alpha   90.00
_cell.angle_beta   90.00
_cell.angle_gamma   90.00
#
_symmetry.space_group_name_H-M   'P 1'
#
loop_
_entity.id
_entity.type
_entity.pdbx_description
1 polymer ?
#
loop_
_entity_poly.entity_id
_entity_poly.type
_entity_poly.pdbx_seq_one_letter_code
_entity_poly.pdbx_strand_id
1 'polypeptide(L)'
;MHEADITMESAALVPVLFPATGDMLFASPAAAADELVALKPICEALGLVWRAQHKRVRLHPVLSKGITVTVIPSPGGAQETTCLPLDLIPGFLFGIDVSRCKPAARPKVEAFQAHCFRVLRDHFRPHRAGAPLPLQDRPPAQEAFCQADCAEPDTLPDRTNALWLSLVREARILNGREAARDLWARSPLPALGPRQTMAARENADLTQFLDDCCVAGPGLWISAERLYRAYGAWARDTHCPQILSKATFGRAMSETRFARRKSNGNIVYSGLHLQAENA
;
A
#
# COMPACT_ATOMS: atom_id res chain seq x y z
N MET A 1 22.37 -46.29 -9.15
CA MET A 1 22.04 -45.38 -10.27
C MET A 1 20.60 -44.98 -10.10
N HIS A 2 20.33 -43.79 -9.56
CA HIS A 2 19.03 -43.17 -9.60
C HIS A 2 19.11 -42.10 -10.70
N GLU A 3 18.56 -42.42 -11.88
CA GLU A 3 18.23 -41.41 -12.88
C GLU A 3 17.03 -40.65 -12.33
N ALA A 4 17.25 -39.40 -11.95
CA ALA A 4 16.17 -38.49 -11.62
C ALA A 4 15.52 -38.03 -12.92
N ASP A 5 14.31 -38.52 -13.17
CA ASP A 5 13.31 -37.88 -14.03
C ASP A 5 13.17 -36.41 -13.60
N ILE A 6 13.80 -35.50 -14.34
CA ILE A 6 13.50 -34.08 -14.26
C ILE A 6 12.42 -33.83 -15.31
N THR A 7 11.17 -33.97 -14.87
CA THR A 7 9.98 -33.52 -15.59
C THR A 7 10.21 -32.10 -16.11
N MET A 8 10.15 -31.97 -17.45
CA MET A 8 10.11 -30.72 -18.19
C MET A 8 8.99 -29.82 -17.67
N GLU A 9 9.35 -28.82 -16.87
CA GLU A 9 8.46 -27.72 -16.57
C GLU A 9 8.71 -26.63 -17.63
N SER A 10 7.73 -26.51 -18.53
CA SER A 10 7.63 -25.46 -19.55
C SER A 10 7.97 -24.10 -18.94
N ALA A 11 9.11 -23.53 -19.35
CA ALA A 11 9.60 -22.23 -18.88
C ALA A 11 8.54 -21.14 -19.13
N ALA A 12 7.75 -20.86 -18.08
CA ALA A 12 6.69 -19.89 -18.10
C ALA A 12 7.30 -18.49 -18.29
N LEU A 13 6.88 -17.85 -19.37
CA LEU A 13 7.24 -16.51 -19.77
C LEU A 13 6.73 -15.52 -18.71
N VAL A 14 7.63 -14.85 -17.99
CA VAL A 14 7.24 -13.80 -17.04
C VAL A 14 6.94 -12.51 -17.82
N PRO A 15 5.77 -11.87 -17.61
CA PRO A 15 5.35 -10.70 -18.38
C PRO A 15 5.99 -9.41 -17.89
N VAL A 16 6.63 -8.66 -18.79
CA VAL A 16 7.06 -7.27 -18.53
C VAL A 16 5.88 -6.33 -18.79
N LEU A 17 5.39 -5.68 -17.74
CA LEU A 17 4.23 -4.79 -17.75
C LEU A 17 4.52 -3.46 -18.46
N PHE A 18 3.60 -3.04 -19.34
CA PHE A 18 3.57 -1.73 -19.98
C PHE A 18 2.55 -0.83 -19.27
N PRO A 19 2.97 0.23 -18.54
CA PRO A 19 2.03 1.01 -17.71
C PRO A 19 1.03 1.87 -18.52
N ALA A 20 1.32 2.19 -19.78
CA ALA A 20 0.56 3.20 -20.52
C ALA A 20 -0.55 2.65 -21.44
N THR A 21 -0.57 1.34 -21.73
CA THR A 21 -1.53 0.75 -22.68
C THR A 21 -2.14 -0.55 -22.17
N GLY A 22 -1.64 -1.15 -21.07
CA GLY A 22 -2.08 -2.46 -20.61
C GLY A 22 -1.71 -3.62 -21.55
N ASP A 23 -1.19 -3.32 -22.75
CA ASP A 23 -0.78 -4.29 -23.74
C ASP A 23 0.64 -4.82 -23.48
N MET A 24 0.71 -6.14 -23.34
CA MET A 24 1.92 -6.95 -23.14
C MET A 24 2.79 -6.92 -24.39
N LEU A 25 4.10 -6.67 -24.26
CA LEU A 25 4.98 -6.66 -25.42
C LEU A 25 6.00 -7.80 -25.47
N PHE A 26 6.84 -8.10 -24.47
CA PHE A 26 7.87 -9.15 -24.65
C PHE A 26 8.25 -9.93 -23.39
N ALA A 27 8.63 -11.19 -23.60
CA ALA A 27 8.95 -12.20 -22.60
C ALA A 27 10.45 -12.53 -22.56
N SER A 28 10.95 -12.89 -21.38
CA SER A 28 12.22 -13.60 -21.21
C SER A 28 12.04 -14.76 -20.23
N PRO A 29 12.62 -15.95 -20.48
CA PRO A 29 12.71 -16.99 -19.46
C PRO A 29 13.73 -16.55 -18.40
N ALA A 30 13.23 -16.33 -17.18
CA ALA A 30 14.04 -15.90 -16.05
C ALA A 30 14.95 -17.04 -15.56
N ALA A 31 16.27 -16.84 -15.62
CA ALA A 31 17.22 -17.60 -14.84
C ALA A 31 18.40 -16.70 -14.43
N ALA A 32 18.49 -16.44 -13.13
CA ALA A 32 19.56 -15.76 -12.38
C ALA A 32 19.65 -14.22 -12.45
N ALA A 33 19.99 -13.66 -11.27
CA ALA A 33 20.34 -12.31 -10.79
C ALA A 33 20.29 -11.05 -11.69
N ASP A 34 20.45 -11.17 -13.00
CA ASP A 34 20.31 -10.08 -13.96
C ASP A 34 19.15 -10.42 -14.90
N GLU A 35 18.08 -9.64 -14.85
CA GLU A 35 16.89 -9.81 -15.70
C GLU A 35 17.27 -9.52 -17.17
N LEU A 36 17.86 -10.52 -17.84
CA LEU A 36 18.33 -10.44 -19.21
C LEU A 36 17.17 -10.69 -20.17
N VAL A 37 17.09 -9.86 -21.21
CA VAL A 37 16.03 -9.93 -22.22
C VAL A 37 16.63 -10.18 -23.60
N ALA A 38 16.11 -11.20 -24.30
CA ALA A 38 16.52 -11.54 -25.66
C ALA A 38 16.02 -10.49 -26.68
N LEU A 39 16.94 -9.91 -27.46
CA LEU A 39 16.60 -8.82 -28.38
C LEU A 39 16.03 -9.30 -29.73
N LYS A 40 16.40 -10.50 -30.17
CA LYS A 40 15.97 -11.04 -31.48
C LYS A 40 14.45 -11.24 -31.56
N PRO A 41 13.77 -11.86 -30.58
CA PRO A 41 12.31 -11.98 -30.57
C PRO A 41 11.59 -10.62 -30.61
N ILE A 42 12.12 -9.62 -29.89
CA ILE A 42 11.59 -8.24 -29.87
C ILE A 42 11.64 -7.65 -31.28
N CYS A 43 12.79 -7.79 -31.97
CA CYS A 43 12.95 -7.28 -33.32
C CYS A 43 11.96 -7.96 -34.30
N GLU A 44 11.79 -9.28 -34.21
CA GLU A 44 10.91 -10.05 -35.10
C GLU A 44 9.42 -9.64 -34.94
N ALA A 45 8.99 -9.47 -33.69
CA ALA A 45 7.64 -9.02 -33.39
C ALA A 45 7.36 -7.58 -33.87
N LEU A 46 8.30 -6.66 -33.68
CA LEU A 46 8.22 -5.29 -34.22
C LEU A 46 8.37 -5.24 -35.75
N GLY A 47 8.86 -6.32 -36.35
CA GLY A 47 9.14 -6.42 -37.79
C GLY A 47 10.41 -5.74 -38.24
N LEU A 48 11.38 -5.61 -37.34
CA LEU A 48 12.69 -5.02 -37.59
C LEU A 48 13.69 -6.07 -38.05
N VAL A 49 14.59 -5.67 -38.94
CA VAL A 49 15.69 -6.53 -39.40
C VAL A 49 16.74 -6.69 -38.29
N TRP A 50 16.86 -7.91 -37.76
CA TRP A 50 17.77 -8.24 -36.65
C TRP A 50 19.22 -7.78 -36.88
N ARG A 51 19.80 -8.08 -38.05
CA ARG A 51 21.22 -7.75 -38.34
C ARG A 51 21.53 -6.25 -38.22
N ALA A 52 20.62 -5.40 -38.67
CA ALA A 52 20.77 -3.95 -38.57
C ALA A 52 20.69 -3.46 -37.12
N GLN A 53 19.76 -4.02 -36.34
CA GLN A 53 19.59 -3.68 -34.93
C GLN A 53 20.76 -4.16 -34.08
N HIS A 54 21.24 -5.37 -34.31
CA HIS A 54 22.41 -5.92 -33.62
C HIS A 54 23.67 -5.07 -33.85
N LYS A 55 23.93 -4.65 -35.09
CA LYS A 55 25.03 -3.72 -35.40
C LYS A 55 24.86 -2.39 -34.65
N ARG A 56 23.64 -1.85 -34.60
CA ARG A 56 23.34 -0.59 -33.91
C ARG A 56 23.62 -0.68 -32.41
N VAL A 57 23.15 -1.74 -31.76
CA VAL A 57 23.36 -1.95 -30.31
C VAL A 57 24.86 -2.08 -30.00
N ARG A 58 25.63 -2.80 -30.83
CA ARG A 58 27.09 -2.92 -30.68
C ARG A 58 27.84 -1.60 -30.84
N LEU A 59 27.35 -0.69 -31.70
CA LEU A 59 27.97 0.61 -31.92
C LEU A 59 27.56 1.67 -30.88
N HIS A 60 26.50 1.43 -30.11
CA HIS A 60 25.99 2.41 -29.17
C HIS A 60 26.81 2.40 -27.86
N PRO A 61 27.39 3.54 -27.40
CA PRO A 61 28.37 3.56 -26.31
C PRO A 61 27.84 3.11 -24.94
N VAL A 62 26.52 3.24 -24.71
CA VAL A 62 25.85 2.76 -23.49
C VAL A 62 25.37 1.30 -23.64
N LEU A 63 24.56 1.00 -24.67
CA LEU A 63 24.00 -0.34 -24.88
C LEU A 63 25.07 -1.41 -25.13
N SER A 64 26.19 -1.08 -25.78
CA SER A 64 27.25 -2.05 -26.09
C SER A 64 27.89 -2.65 -24.83
N LYS A 65 27.93 -1.90 -23.73
CA LYS A 65 28.47 -2.33 -22.43
C LYS A 65 27.58 -3.36 -21.73
N GLY A 66 26.29 -3.38 -22.06
CA GLY A 66 25.32 -4.31 -21.47
C GLY A 66 25.06 -5.56 -22.33
N ILE A 67 25.71 -5.71 -23.49
CA ILE A 67 25.45 -6.87 -24.35
C ILE A 67 26.00 -8.14 -23.67
N THR A 68 25.12 -9.11 -23.45
CA THR A 68 25.47 -10.46 -23.01
C THR A 68 25.03 -11.47 -24.08
N VAL A 69 25.88 -12.42 -24.44
CA VAL A 69 25.50 -13.52 -25.32
C VAL A 69 25.22 -14.74 -24.45
N THR A 70 23.97 -15.21 -24.48
CA THR A 70 23.54 -16.37 -23.69
C THR A 70 23.09 -17.48 -24.64
N VAL A 71 23.40 -18.72 -24.28
CA VAL A 71 22.93 -19.90 -25.01
C VAL A 71 21.55 -20.27 -24.47
N ILE A 72 20.53 -20.13 -25.30
CA ILE A 72 19.15 -20.52 -24.95
C ILE A 72 18.88 -21.88 -25.60
N PRO A 73 18.46 -22.91 -24.83
CA PRO A 73 17.98 -24.16 -25.42
C PRO A 73 16.71 -23.89 -26.21
N SER A 74 16.80 -23.99 -27.53
CA SER A 74 15.65 -23.88 -28.43
C SER A 74 15.19 -25.27 -28.90
N PRO A 75 13.97 -25.42 -29.47
CA PRO A 75 13.51 -26.69 -30.03
C PRO A 75 14.42 -27.29 -31.11
N GLY A 76 15.28 -26.48 -31.72
CA GLY A 76 16.27 -26.88 -32.73
C GLY A 76 17.72 -26.95 -32.23
N GLY A 77 17.93 -26.98 -30.91
CA GLY A 77 19.25 -27.03 -30.27
C GLY A 77 19.65 -25.73 -29.57
N ALA A 78 20.84 -25.74 -28.95
CA ALA A 78 21.46 -24.60 -28.29
C ALA A 78 21.72 -23.47 -29.30
N GLN A 79 21.07 -22.32 -29.13
CA GLN A 79 21.27 -21.15 -29.97
C GLN A 79 21.83 -19.98 -29.16
N GLU A 80 22.94 -19.41 -29.62
CA GLU A 80 23.46 -18.17 -29.08
C GLU A 80 22.49 -17.02 -29.40
N THR A 81 22.01 -16.37 -28.34
CA THR A 81 21.10 -15.23 -28.44
C THR A 81 21.72 -14.02 -27.77
N THR A 82 21.68 -12.88 -28.46
CA THR A 82 22.11 -11.61 -27.89
C THR A 82 21.03 -11.08 -26.95
N CYS A 83 21.41 -10.90 -25.69
CA CYS A 83 20.59 -10.42 -24.61
C CYS A 83 21.07 -9.06 -24.10
N LEU A 84 20.16 -8.31 -23.50
CA LEU A 84 20.42 -7.02 -22.87
C LEU A 84 19.69 -6.98 -21.50
N PRO A 85 20.30 -6.41 -20.44
CA PRO A 85 19.63 -6.19 -19.16
C PRO A 85 18.34 -5.38 -19.31
N LEU A 86 17.33 -5.70 -18.49
CA LEU A 86 16.02 -5.06 -18.52
C LEU A 86 16.13 -3.53 -18.41
N ASP A 87 17.04 -3.02 -17.58
CA ASP A 87 17.28 -1.58 -17.38
C ASP A 87 17.64 -0.82 -18.67
N LEU A 88 18.26 -1.51 -19.64
CA LEU A 88 18.71 -0.92 -20.90
C LEU A 88 17.70 -1.12 -22.04
N ILE A 89 16.66 -1.93 -21.84
CA ILE A 89 15.61 -2.18 -22.83
C ILE A 89 14.84 -0.91 -23.20
N PRO A 90 14.45 -0.03 -22.24
CA PRO A 90 13.80 1.23 -22.59
C PRO A 90 14.65 2.11 -23.52
N GLY A 91 15.96 2.17 -23.28
CA GLY A 91 16.90 2.90 -24.12
C GLY A 91 17.02 2.33 -25.54
N PHE A 92 17.00 0.99 -25.66
CA PHE A 92 16.96 0.33 -26.97
C PHE A 92 15.68 0.65 -27.75
N LEU A 93 14.52 0.53 -27.10
CA LEU A 93 13.20 0.80 -27.72
C LEU A 93 13.03 2.27 -28.11
N PHE A 94 13.54 3.19 -27.28
CA PHE A 94 13.46 4.62 -27.52
C PHE A 94 14.18 5.02 -28.82
N GLY A 95 15.31 4.37 -29.13
CA GLY A 95 16.07 4.63 -30.34
C GLY A 95 15.49 4.02 -31.63
N ILE A 96 14.39 3.25 -31.58
CA ILE A 96 13.79 2.63 -32.77
C ILE A 96 13.09 3.68 -33.64
N ASP A 97 13.30 3.58 -34.95
CA ASP A 97 12.58 4.40 -35.92
C ASP A 97 11.18 3.81 -36.19
N VAL A 98 10.14 4.57 -35.86
CA VAL A 98 8.73 4.14 -35.98
C VAL A 98 8.37 3.81 -37.43
N SER A 99 8.94 4.49 -38.43
CA SER A 99 8.64 4.24 -39.85
C SER A 99 9.07 2.84 -40.29
N ARG A 100 10.09 2.27 -39.65
CA ARG A 100 10.67 0.96 -39.98
C ARG A 100 9.95 -0.21 -39.28
N CYS A 101 9.02 0.07 -38.37
CA CYS A 101 8.21 -0.95 -37.71
C CYS A 101 7.01 -1.37 -38.59
N LYS A 102 6.51 -2.59 -38.36
CA LYS A 102 5.22 -3.05 -38.91
C LYS A 102 4.11 -2.05 -38.56
N PRO A 103 3.13 -1.81 -39.45
CA PRO A 103 2.08 -0.82 -39.23
C PRO A 103 1.30 -1.05 -37.92
N ALA A 104 1.08 -2.31 -37.53
CA ALA A 104 0.42 -2.66 -36.27
C ALA A 104 1.24 -2.30 -35.01
N ALA A 105 2.57 -2.22 -35.11
CA ALA A 105 3.47 -1.92 -33.99
C ALA A 105 3.79 -0.42 -33.87
N ARG A 106 3.61 0.37 -34.95
CA ARG A 106 3.89 1.81 -34.96
C ARG A 106 3.21 2.59 -33.84
N PRO A 107 1.88 2.50 -33.63
CA PRO A 107 1.22 3.26 -32.58
C PRO A 107 1.72 2.88 -31.17
N LYS A 108 2.12 1.62 -30.96
CA LYS A 108 2.66 1.15 -29.68
C LYS A 108 4.04 1.74 -29.39
N VAL A 109 4.93 1.75 -30.39
CA VAL A 109 6.28 2.33 -30.27
C VAL A 109 6.21 3.84 -30.11
N GLU A 110 5.31 4.51 -30.83
CA GLU A 110 5.08 5.95 -30.71
C GLU A 110 4.54 6.32 -29.32
N ALA A 111 3.53 5.59 -28.82
CA ALA A 111 3.00 5.79 -27.47
C ALA A 111 4.09 5.60 -26.40
N PHE A 112 4.95 4.59 -26.57
CA PHE A 112 6.10 4.38 -25.70
C PHE A 112 7.08 5.57 -25.72
N GLN A 113 7.48 6.02 -26.91
CA GLN A 113 8.40 7.16 -27.04
C GLN A 113 7.79 8.44 -26.43
N ALA A 114 6.51 8.72 -26.67
CA ALA A 114 5.80 9.84 -26.09
C ALA A 114 5.76 9.76 -24.55
N HIS A 115 5.58 8.57 -23.98
CA HIS A 115 5.66 8.33 -22.54
C HIS A 115 7.07 8.60 -22.01
N CYS A 116 8.12 8.08 -22.67
CA CYS A 116 9.51 8.35 -22.30
C CYS A 116 9.82 9.85 -22.32
N PHE A 117 9.42 10.59 -23.35
CA PHE A 117 9.61 12.05 -23.40
C PHE A 117 8.92 12.76 -22.23
N ARG A 118 7.72 12.31 -21.84
CA ARG A 118 6.99 12.87 -20.69
C ARG A 118 7.74 12.61 -19.39
N VAL A 119 8.17 11.37 -19.16
CA VAL A 119 8.92 10.98 -17.96
C VAL A 119 10.24 11.73 -17.87
N LEU A 120 11.01 11.79 -18.97
CA LEU A 120 12.27 12.54 -19.02
C LEU A 120 12.03 14.03 -18.76
N ARG A 121 11.02 14.62 -19.39
CA ARG A 121 10.63 16.01 -19.15
C ARG A 121 10.31 16.26 -17.68
N ASP A 122 9.50 15.41 -17.07
CA ASP A 122 9.06 15.60 -15.69
C ASP A 122 10.20 15.34 -14.69
N HIS A 123 11.12 14.42 -15.01
CA HIS A 123 12.32 14.14 -14.22
C HIS A 123 13.33 15.31 -14.24
N PHE A 124 13.58 15.89 -15.42
CA PHE A 124 14.55 16.99 -15.58
C PHE A 124 13.95 18.38 -15.39
N ARG A 125 12.62 18.50 -15.25
CA ARG A 125 11.99 19.75 -14.87
C ARG A 125 12.46 20.12 -13.45
N PRO A 126 12.97 21.34 -13.24
CA PRO A 126 13.20 21.84 -11.89
C PRO A 126 11.90 21.67 -11.11
N HIS A 127 11.96 21.04 -9.94
CA HIS A 127 10.83 21.00 -9.04
C HIS A 127 10.55 22.45 -8.62
N ARG A 128 9.64 23.12 -9.33
CA ARG A 128 9.10 24.40 -8.89
C ARG A 128 8.45 24.07 -7.55
N ALA A 129 9.10 24.45 -6.45
CA ALA A 129 8.48 24.44 -5.14
C ALA A 129 7.14 25.18 -5.27
N GLY A 130 6.04 24.43 -5.27
CA GLY A 130 4.67 24.98 -5.37
C GLY A 130 3.87 24.70 -6.65
N ALA A 131 4.34 23.90 -7.61
CA ALA A 131 3.44 23.43 -8.68
C ALA A 131 2.86 22.06 -8.31
N PRO A 132 1.53 21.91 -8.10
CA PRO A 132 0.90 20.60 -8.03
C PRO A 132 1.27 19.83 -9.29
N LEU A 133 1.69 18.58 -9.14
CA LEU A 133 1.79 17.67 -10.29
C LEU A 133 0.45 17.76 -11.04
N PRO A 134 0.42 17.97 -12.36
CA PRO A 134 -0.82 17.85 -13.10
C PRO A 134 -1.28 16.41 -12.87
N LEU A 135 -2.42 16.26 -12.18
CA LEU A 135 -3.24 15.06 -12.25
C LEU A 135 -3.31 14.72 -13.74
N GLN A 136 -2.61 13.66 -14.14
CA GLN A 136 -2.52 13.29 -15.54
C GLN A 136 -3.93 13.14 -16.09
N ASP A 137 -4.20 13.84 -17.19
CA ASP A 137 -5.27 13.49 -18.12
C ASP A 137 -5.06 12.02 -18.49
N ARG A 138 -5.82 11.18 -17.79
CA ARG A 138 -6.05 9.78 -18.11
C ARG A 138 -6.50 9.78 -19.59
N PRO A 139 -5.81 9.11 -20.53
CA PRO A 139 -6.44 8.81 -21.82
C PRO A 139 -7.76 8.09 -21.48
N PRO A 140 -8.89 8.33 -22.18
CA PRO A 140 -10.16 7.69 -21.86
C PRO A 140 -10.05 6.17 -22.06
N ALA A 141 -9.48 5.50 -21.05
CA ALA A 141 -9.49 4.08 -20.88
C ALA A 141 -10.90 3.77 -20.41
N GLN A 142 -11.73 3.49 -21.41
CA GLN A 142 -12.79 2.49 -21.42
C GLN A 142 -13.33 2.13 -20.03
N GLU A 143 -14.57 2.52 -19.82
CA GLU A 143 -15.46 2.22 -18.70
C GLU A 143 -15.76 0.71 -18.52
N ALA A 144 -14.84 -0.17 -18.89
CA ALA A 144 -15.00 -1.63 -18.84
C ALA A 144 -14.38 -2.26 -17.57
N PHE A 145 -14.48 -1.60 -16.42
CA PHE A 145 -14.29 -2.26 -15.11
C PHE A 145 -15.59 -2.30 -14.27
N CYS A 146 -16.71 -1.85 -14.81
CA CYS A 146 -18.02 -2.01 -14.17
C CYS A 146 -18.71 -3.29 -14.65
N GLN A 147 -18.12 -4.46 -14.43
CA GLN A 147 -18.82 -5.74 -14.23
C GLN A 147 -17.83 -6.88 -14.03
N ALA A 148 -17.23 -6.92 -12.85
CA ALA A 148 -16.85 -8.17 -12.22
C ALA A 148 -17.06 -7.95 -10.73
N ASP A 149 -18.22 -8.44 -10.28
CA ASP A 149 -18.55 -8.87 -8.93
C ASP A 149 -18.12 -7.95 -7.78
N CYS A 150 -19.11 -7.29 -7.20
CA CYS A 150 -19.08 -6.77 -5.84
C CYS A 150 -18.67 -7.91 -4.89
N ALA A 151 -17.37 -8.09 -4.66
CA ALA A 151 -16.89 -8.89 -3.55
C ALA A 151 -17.08 -8.08 -2.26
N GLU A 152 -17.71 -8.73 -1.29
CA GLU A 152 -18.03 -8.31 0.08
C GLU A 152 -16.93 -7.45 0.77
N PRO A 153 -17.28 -6.61 1.77
CA PRO A 153 -16.39 -5.62 2.39
C PRO A 153 -15.20 -6.17 3.20
N ASP A 154 -14.91 -7.47 3.16
CA ASP A 154 -14.01 -8.14 4.11
C ASP A 154 -12.70 -8.72 3.52
N THR A 155 -12.29 -8.36 2.30
CA THR A 155 -10.95 -8.80 1.80
C THR A 155 -10.22 -7.68 1.07
N LEU A 156 -9.73 -6.72 1.85
CA LEU A 156 -8.79 -5.72 1.38
C LEU A 156 -7.38 -6.37 1.32
N PRO A 157 -6.74 -6.52 0.16
CA PRO A 157 -5.45 -7.22 0.07
C PRO A 157 -4.36 -6.46 0.83
N ASP A 158 -3.74 -7.13 1.80
CA ASP A 158 -2.75 -6.58 2.74
C ASP A 158 -1.61 -5.79 2.06
N ARG A 159 -1.24 -6.16 0.83
CA ARG A 159 -0.22 -5.46 0.04
C ARG A 159 -0.63 -4.04 -0.35
N THR A 160 -1.89 -3.83 -0.69
CA THR A 160 -2.39 -2.52 -1.13
C THR A 160 -2.52 -1.57 0.07
N ASN A 161 -2.97 -2.10 1.21
CA ASN A 161 -3.06 -1.33 2.45
C ASN A 161 -1.69 -0.92 2.98
N ALA A 162 -0.71 -1.81 2.93
CA ALA A 162 0.67 -1.49 3.33
C ALA A 162 1.25 -0.34 2.50
N LEU A 163 0.99 -0.32 1.19
CA LEU A 163 1.41 0.77 0.30
C LEU A 163 0.71 2.08 0.64
N TRP A 164 -0.60 2.07 0.88
CA TRP A 164 -1.35 3.26 1.29
C TRP A 164 -0.86 3.80 2.64
N LEU A 165 -0.59 2.92 3.61
CA LEU A 165 -0.04 3.31 4.91
C LEU A 165 1.36 3.90 4.80
N SER A 166 2.22 3.35 3.92
CA SER A 166 3.54 3.93 3.61
C SER A 166 3.37 5.34 3.08
N LEU A 167 2.57 5.51 2.02
CA LEU A 167 2.37 6.80 1.36
C LEU A 167 1.81 7.86 2.31
N VAL A 168 0.87 7.50 3.19
CA VAL A 168 0.35 8.38 4.25
C VAL A 168 1.46 8.77 5.23
N ARG A 169 2.33 7.84 5.60
CA ARG A 169 3.46 8.09 6.49
C ARG A 169 4.47 9.04 5.86
N GLU A 170 4.84 8.82 4.60
CA GLU A 170 5.75 9.69 3.86
C GLU A 170 5.15 11.09 3.66
N ALA A 171 3.87 11.19 3.25
CA ALA A 171 3.17 12.46 3.10
C ALA A 171 3.14 13.25 4.43
N ARG A 172 2.99 12.56 5.57
CA ARG A 172 3.06 13.20 6.88
C ARG A 172 4.45 13.76 7.19
N ILE A 173 5.50 13.02 6.85
CA ILE A 173 6.90 13.40 7.12
C ILE A 173 7.30 14.59 6.23
N LEU A 174 6.94 14.55 4.96
CA LEU A 174 7.38 15.51 3.96
C LEU A 174 6.48 16.75 3.87
N ASN A 175 5.16 16.57 4.02
CA ASN A 175 4.16 17.60 3.72
C ASN A 175 3.26 17.94 4.92
N GLY A 176 3.53 17.35 6.09
CA GLY A 176 2.81 17.65 7.32
C GLY A 176 1.46 16.94 7.46
N ARG A 177 0.72 17.30 8.51
CA ARG A 177 -0.47 16.54 8.96
C ARG A 177 -1.69 16.69 8.05
N GLU A 178 -1.83 17.81 7.34
CA GLU A 178 -2.97 18.05 6.46
C GLU A 178 -2.87 17.24 5.18
N ALA A 179 -1.70 17.22 4.54
CA ALA A 179 -1.45 16.38 3.36
C ALA A 179 -1.70 14.89 3.64
N ALA A 180 -1.32 14.41 4.82
CA ALA A 180 -1.58 13.03 5.24
C ALA A 180 -3.09 12.76 5.46
N ARG A 181 -3.87 13.74 5.93
CA ARG A 181 -5.33 13.61 6.06
C ARG A 181 -6.00 13.53 4.70
N ASP A 182 -5.62 14.43 3.79
CA ASP A 182 -6.18 14.47 2.45
C ASP A 182 -5.88 13.18 1.69
N LEU A 183 -4.67 12.62 1.90
CA LEU A 183 -4.29 11.34 1.33
C LEU A 183 -5.06 10.16 1.96
N TRP A 184 -5.27 10.18 3.27
CA TRP A 184 -6.11 9.17 3.96
C TRP A 184 -7.54 9.19 3.44
N ALA A 185 -8.15 10.37 3.28
CA ALA A 185 -9.52 10.54 2.82
C ALA A 185 -9.75 10.01 1.39
N ARG A 186 -8.69 9.92 0.59
CA ARG A 186 -8.71 9.42 -0.79
C ARG A 186 -8.29 7.95 -0.90
N SER A 187 -7.82 7.35 0.19
CA SER A 187 -7.36 5.96 0.21
C SER A 187 -8.54 5.00 0.44
N PRO A 188 -8.44 3.74 0.01
CA PRO A 188 -9.42 2.69 0.33
C PRO A 188 -9.29 2.19 1.78
N LEU A 189 -8.46 2.85 2.60
CA LEU A 189 -8.31 2.51 4.01
C LEU A 189 -9.61 2.87 4.76
N PRO A 190 -9.96 2.09 5.81
CA PRO A 190 -11.12 2.40 6.62
C PRO A 190 -11.01 3.81 7.19
N ALA A 191 -12.13 4.51 7.27
CA ALA A 191 -12.20 5.79 7.95
C ALA A 191 -11.74 5.58 9.40
N LEU A 192 -10.66 6.24 9.80
CA LEU A 192 -10.32 6.29 11.21
C LEU A 192 -11.46 7.06 11.88
N GLY A 193 -12.16 6.38 12.80
CA GLY A 193 -13.16 7.03 13.63
C GLY A 193 -12.61 8.30 14.28
N PRO A 194 -13.49 9.17 14.81
CA PRO A 194 -13.05 10.38 15.49
C PRO A 194 -11.93 10.02 16.46
N ARG A 195 -10.83 10.79 16.42
CA ARG A 195 -9.69 10.58 17.31
C ARG A 195 -10.26 10.41 18.71
N GLN A 196 -10.24 9.18 19.23
CA GLN A 196 -10.64 8.97 20.60
C GLN A 196 -9.61 9.74 21.42
N THR A 197 -10.04 10.87 21.94
CA THR A 197 -9.23 11.63 22.88
C THR A 197 -8.95 10.71 24.07
N MET A 198 -7.86 10.94 24.80
CA MET A 198 -7.64 10.18 26.04
C MET A 198 -8.91 10.23 26.91
N ALA A 199 -9.56 11.39 27.00
CA ALA A 199 -10.86 11.55 27.66
C ALA A 199 -11.96 10.62 27.13
N ALA A 200 -12.07 10.38 25.82
CA ALA A 200 -13.08 9.49 25.25
C ALA A 200 -12.78 8.00 25.55
N ARG A 201 -11.51 7.59 25.61
CA ARG A 201 -11.11 6.23 26.04
C ARG A 201 -11.29 6.04 27.55
N GLU A 202 -10.85 7.03 28.31
CA GLU A 202 -11.02 7.11 29.76
C GLU A 202 -12.50 6.99 30.16
N ASN A 203 -13.40 7.63 29.38
CA ASN A 203 -14.83 7.54 29.60
C ASN A 203 -15.42 6.17 29.19
N ALA A 204 -14.87 5.50 28.18
CA ALA A 204 -15.31 4.16 27.78
C ALA A 204 -15.00 3.11 28.86
N ASP A 205 -13.76 3.11 29.39
CA ASP A 205 -13.35 2.19 30.47
C ASP A 205 -14.17 2.43 31.75
N LEU A 206 -14.44 3.69 32.09
CA LEU A 206 -15.30 4.04 33.23
C LEU A 206 -16.74 3.55 33.04
N THR A 207 -17.29 3.70 31.83
CA THR A 207 -18.68 3.29 31.54
C THR A 207 -18.80 1.76 31.66
N GLN A 208 -17.85 1.01 31.11
CA GLN A 208 -17.81 -0.44 31.22
C GLN A 208 -17.70 -0.89 32.70
N PHE A 209 -16.84 -0.26 33.50
CA PHE A 209 -16.77 -0.55 34.94
C PHE A 209 -18.10 -0.30 35.66
N LEU A 210 -18.80 0.80 35.32
CA LEU A 210 -20.08 1.13 35.95
C LEU A 210 -21.16 0.11 35.57
N ASP A 211 -21.13 -0.44 34.37
CA ASP A 211 -22.07 -1.47 33.93
C ASP A 211 -21.75 -2.84 34.55
N ASP A 212 -20.47 -3.21 34.62
CA ASP A 212 -20.04 -4.53 35.13
C ASP A 212 -20.09 -4.61 36.66
N CYS A 213 -19.68 -3.56 37.36
CA CYS A 213 -19.44 -3.61 38.81
C CYS A 213 -20.44 -2.83 39.66
N CYS A 214 -21.30 -1.99 39.05
CA CYS A 214 -22.19 -1.13 39.79
C CYS A 214 -23.67 -1.36 39.45
N VAL A 215 -24.55 -1.06 40.40
CA VAL A 215 -26.00 -1.02 40.22
C VAL A 215 -26.48 0.39 40.46
N ALA A 216 -27.24 0.92 39.51
CA ALA A 216 -27.92 2.20 39.65
C ALA A 216 -29.30 2.00 40.29
N GLY A 217 -29.59 2.72 41.37
CA GLY A 217 -30.86 2.61 42.07
C GLY A 217 -31.18 3.83 42.94
N PRO A 218 -32.45 4.24 43.06
CA PRO A 218 -32.84 5.37 43.88
C PRO A 218 -32.53 5.10 45.35
N GLY A 219 -31.91 6.07 46.03
CA GLY A 219 -31.54 5.97 47.46
C GLY A 219 -30.21 5.26 47.74
N LEU A 220 -29.56 4.67 46.72
CA LEU A 220 -28.24 4.07 46.87
C LEU A 220 -27.13 5.12 46.89
N TRP A 221 -26.06 4.87 47.63
CA TRP A 221 -24.90 5.76 47.67
C TRP A 221 -23.60 4.98 47.91
N ILE A 222 -22.50 5.54 47.39
CA ILE A 222 -21.16 4.99 47.59
C ILE A 222 -20.13 6.10 47.81
N SER A 223 -19.14 5.84 48.66
CA SER A 223 -18.01 6.75 48.83
C SER A 223 -17.08 6.72 47.61
N ALA A 224 -16.59 7.88 47.21
CA ALA A 224 -15.67 8.00 46.07
C ALA A 224 -14.40 7.17 46.26
N GLU A 225 -13.94 7.01 47.51
CA GLU A 225 -12.77 6.22 47.85
C GLU A 225 -13.01 4.72 47.67
N ARG A 226 -14.18 4.21 48.11
CA ARG A 226 -14.54 2.81 47.90
C ARG A 226 -14.75 2.49 46.42
N LEU A 227 -15.40 3.40 45.70
CA LEU A 227 -15.63 3.27 44.26
C LEU A 227 -14.31 3.26 43.46
N TYR A 228 -13.38 4.16 43.76
CA TYR A 228 -12.07 4.20 43.08
C TYR A 228 -11.22 2.97 43.39
N ARG A 229 -11.28 2.44 44.62
CA ARG A 229 -10.59 1.20 44.98
C ARG A 229 -11.12 0.01 44.19
N ALA A 230 -12.44 -0.11 44.04
CA ALA A 230 -13.08 -1.14 43.22
C ALA A 230 -12.71 -0.99 41.74
N TYR A 231 -12.75 0.22 41.20
CA TYR A 231 -12.28 0.51 39.83
C TYR A 231 -10.84 0.07 39.61
N GLY A 232 -9.93 0.36 40.56
CA GLY A 232 -8.53 -0.05 40.45
C GLY A 232 -8.32 -1.56 40.54
N ALA A 233 -9.23 -2.31 41.18
CA ALA A 233 -9.21 -3.78 41.18
C ALA A 233 -9.71 -4.34 39.85
N TRP A 234 -10.86 -3.85 39.38
CA TRP A 234 -11.45 -4.23 38.08
C TRP A 234 -10.49 -3.93 36.92
N ALA A 235 -9.92 -2.72 36.86
CA ALA A 235 -9.02 -2.31 35.77
C ALA A 235 -7.74 -3.17 35.66
N ARG A 236 -7.30 -3.79 36.76
CA ARG A 236 -6.17 -4.73 36.75
C ARG A 236 -6.56 -6.10 36.18
N ASP A 237 -7.80 -6.52 36.38
CA ASP A 237 -8.30 -7.82 35.94
C ASP A 237 -8.66 -7.79 34.44
N THR A 238 -9.34 -6.74 33.99
CA THR A 238 -9.82 -6.56 32.61
C THR A 238 -8.74 -6.11 31.61
N HIS A 239 -7.46 -6.04 32.02
CA HIS A 239 -6.33 -5.61 31.20
C HIS A 239 -6.50 -4.21 30.56
N CYS A 240 -6.94 -3.21 31.33
CA CYS A 240 -6.93 -1.82 30.86
C CYS A 240 -5.47 -1.32 30.71
N PRO A 241 -5.07 -0.80 29.54
CA PRO A 241 -3.67 -0.44 29.27
C PRO A 241 -3.17 0.76 30.08
N GLN A 242 -4.06 1.60 30.65
CA GLN A 242 -3.70 2.65 31.61
C GLN A 242 -4.78 2.88 32.67
N ILE A 243 -4.41 2.75 33.95
CA ILE A 243 -5.31 3.00 35.09
C ILE A 243 -5.47 4.51 35.31
N LEU A 244 -6.72 5.00 35.32
CA LEU A 244 -7.08 6.38 35.62
C LEU A 244 -6.56 6.83 37.01
N SER A 245 -6.00 8.03 37.08
CA SER A 245 -5.64 8.66 38.36
C SER A 245 -6.89 9.05 39.17
N LYS A 246 -6.78 9.16 40.50
CA LYS A 246 -7.90 9.57 41.38
C LYS A 246 -8.52 10.92 40.99
N ALA A 247 -7.72 11.86 40.48
CA ALA A 247 -8.19 13.17 40.03
C ALA A 247 -8.94 13.09 38.68
N THR A 248 -8.40 12.32 37.73
CA THR A 248 -9.03 12.11 36.41
C THR A 248 -10.33 11.33 36.54
N PHE A 249 -10.35 10.28 37.38
CA PHE A 249 -11.53 9.52 37.71
C PHE A 249 -12.64 10.38 38.31
N GLY A 250 -12.30 11.26 39.26
CA GLY A 250 -13.27 12.18 39.87
C GLY A 250 -13.87 13.18 38.87
N ARG A 251 -13.07 13.64 37.90
CA ARG A 251 -13.54 14.52 36.81
C ARG A 251 -14.50 13.76 35.87
N ALA A 252 -14.10 12.56 35.41
CA ALA A 252 -14.92 11.72 34.55
C ALA A 252 -16.26 11.33 35.22
N MET A 253 -16.24 10.97 36.51
CA MET A 253 -17.47 10.72 37.28
C MET A 253 -18.37 11.95 37.41
N SER A 254 -17.82 13.16 37.35
CA SER A 254 -18.62 14.39 37.40
C SER A 254 -19.37 14.68 36.09
N GLU A 255 -18.95 14.05 34.98
CA GLU A 255 -19.61 14.12 33.68
C GLU A 255 -20.72 13.06 33.53
N THR A 256 -20.81 12.12 34.47
CA THR A 256 -21.87 11.08 34.48
C THR A 256 -23.19 11.59 35.07
N ARG A 257 -24.26 10.80 34.92
CA ARG A 257 -25.59 11.08 35.48
C ARG A 257 -25.68 11.05 37.02
N PHE A 258 -24.61 10.68 37.73
CA PHE A 258 -24.62 10.47 39.17
C PHE A 258 -24.25 11.74 39.94
N ALA A 259 -25.12 12.18 40.86
CA ALA A 259 -24.88 13.40 41.60
C ALA A 259 -23.83 13.19 42.71
N ARG A 260 -22.83 14.09 42.73
CA ARG A 260 -21.76 14.15 43.74
C ARG A 260 -22.21 14.98 44.94
N ARG A 261 -22.11 14.44 46.16
CA ARG A 261 -22.37 15.16 47.42
C ARG A 261 -21.19 15.01 48.39
N LYS A 262 -21.09 15.92 49.36
CA LYS A 262 -20.15 15.82 50.48
C LYS A 262 -20.92 15.33 51.71
N SER A 263 -20.40 14.32 52.39
CA SER A 263 -20.95 13.77 53.64
C SER A 263 -19.80 13.47 54.59
N ASN A 264 -19.83 14.03 55.81
CA ASN A 264 -18.78 13.88 56.83
C ASN A 264 -17.34 14.02 56.29
N GLY A 265 -17.08 15.06 55.49
CA GLY A 265 -15.75 15.32 54.91
C GLY A 265 -15.38 14.47 53.69
N ASN A 266 -16.14 13.42 53.39
CA ASN A 266 -15.90 12.52 52.26
C ASN A 266 -16.82 12.82 51.08
N ILE A 267 -16.32 12.58 49.87
CA ILE A 267 -17.10 12.69 48.63
C ILE A 267 -17.89 11.39 48.44
N VAL A 268 -19.19 11.51 48.21
CA VAL A 268 -20.11 10.39 47.95
C VAL A 268 -20.86 10.62 46.63
N TYR A 269 -21.07 9.54 45.89
CA TYR A 269 -21.92 9.53 44.69
C TYR A 269 -23.28 8.93 45.04
N SER A 270 -24.35 9.59 44.61
CA SER A 270 -25.73 9.17 44.85
C SER A 270 -26.34 8.52 43.62
N GLY A 271 -27.19 7.51 43.84
CA GLY A 271 -27.82 6.69 42.82
C GLY A 271 -26.99 5.49 42.35
N LEU A 272 -25.91 5.14 43.06
CA LEU A 272 -24.94 4.11 42.65
C LEU A 272 -24.46 3.28 43.85
N HIS A 273 -24.34 1.96 43.68
CA HIS A 273 -23.72 1.04 44.66
C HIS A 273 -22.93 -0.06 43.94
N LEU A 274 -21.96 -0.70 44.60
CA LEU A 274 -21.22 -1.85 44.06
C LEU A 274 -22.08 -3.13 44.13
N GLN A 275 -21.97 -4.00 43.13
CA GLN A 275 -22.54 -5.34 43.18
C GLN A 275 -21.85 -6.18 44.27
N ALA A 276 -22.62 -7.03 44.96
CA ALA A 276 -22.17 -7.74 46.17
C ALA A 276 -20.99 -8.72 45.95
N GLU A 277 -20.70 -9.11 44.71
CA GLU A 277 -19.60 -10.02 44.36
C GLU A 277 -18.22 -9.31 44.28
N ASN A 278 -18.18 -7.97 44.25
CA ASN A 278 -16.96 -7.16 44.10
C ASN A 278 -16.69 -6.22 45.29
N ALA A 279 -17.22 -6.57 46.48
CA ALA A 279 -17.30 -5.70 47.67
C ALA A 279 -16.05 -5.64 48.56
#